data_AF-A0A6N9HK68-F1
#
_entry.id   AF-A0A6N9HK68-F1
#
_cell.length_a   1.000
_cell.length_b   1.000
_cell.length_c   1.000
_cell.angle_alpha   90.00
_cell.angle_beta   90.00
_cell.angle_gamma   90.00
#
_symmetry.space_group_name_H-M   'P 1'
#
loop_
_entity.id
_entity.type
_entity.pdbx_description
1 polymer ?
#
loop_
_entity_poly.entity_id
_entity_poly.type
_entity_poly.pdbx_seq_one_letter_code
_entity_poly.pdbx_strand_id
1 'polypeptide(L)'
;MRSYPSDSPQAVFRLLALTVISDGGGSPPEIAATYRLSLLDYARIDEDVFDQVLQELTADLPTTANGLVKVEAEMIDQCIGEIRHPELRLRVWEAMWELAYADNNVAYSEGILLQRAADVWGIELNANGSGRIVGANPT
;
A
#
# COMPACT_ATOMS: atom_id res chain seq x y z
N MET A 1 -4.58 -11.49 -8.85
CA MET A 1 -3.32 -10.73 -8.82
C MET A 1 -2.17 -11.72 -8.63
N ARG A 2 -1.05 -11.54 -9.32
CA ARG A 2 0.14 -12.37 -9.13
C ARG A 2 0.68 -12.22 -7.70
N SER A 3 1.55 -13.11 -7.22
CA SER A 3 2.10 -13.04 -5.86
C SER A 3 3.60 -12.74 -5.88
N TYR A 4 4.09 -12.04 -4.85
CA TYR A 4 5.52 -11.88 -4.61
C TYR A 4 5.97 -12.71 -3.40
N PRO A 5 7.28 -13.00 -3.27
CA PRO A 5 7.82 -13.57 -2.04
C PRO A 5 7.44 -12.70 -0.83
N SER A 6 7.12 -13.33 0.30
CA SER A 6 6.77 -12.60 1.50
C SER A 6 7.89 -11.65 1.95
N ASP A 7 7.50 -10.48 2.43
CA ASP A 7 8.39 -9.41 2.89
C ASP A 7 9.38 -8.88 1.83
N SER A 8 9.13 -9.17 0.54
CA SER A 8 9.99 -8.68 -0.54
C SER A 8 9.75 -7.20 -0.83
N PRO A 9 10.77 -6.50 -1.37
CA PRO A 9 10.61 -5.11 -1.80
C PRO A 9 9.48 -4.92 -2.83
N GLN A 10 9.23 -5.91 -3.70
CA GLN A 10 8.11 -5.89 -4.65
C GLN A 10 6.75 -5.97 -3.96
N ALA A 11 6.60 -6.82 -2.93
CA ALA A 11 5.37 -6.91 -2.14
C ALA A 11 5.08 -5.58 -1.42
N VAL A 12 6.12 -4.97 -0.84
CA VAL A 12 6.04 -3.66 -0.19
C VAL A 12 5.65 -2.59 -1.21
N PHE A 13 6.39 -2.46 -2.31
CA PHE A 13 6.13 -1.46 -3.33
C PHE A 13 4.71 -1.58 -3.88
N ARG A 14 4.26 -2.80 -4.19
CA ARG A 14 2.91 -3.02 -4.71
C ARG A 14 1.83 -2.52 -3.74
N LEU A 15 1.99 -2.77 -2.44
CA LEU A 15 1.02 -2.32 -1.45
C LEU A 15 1.02 -0.78 -1.32
N LEU A 16 2.19 -0.14 -1.37
CA LEU A 16 2.30 1.32 -1.36
C LEU A 16 1.72 1.94 -2.64
N ALA A 17 1.99 1.35 -3.81
CA ALA A 17 1.42 1.78 -5.08
C ALA A 17 -0.12 1.65 -5.08
N LEU A 18 -0.65 0.54 -4.56
CA LEU A 18 -2.10 0.38 -4.37
C LEU A 18 -2.70 1.45 -3.47
N THR A 19 -1.97 1.91 -2.45
CA THR A 19 -2.44 2.97 -1.55
C THR A 19 -2.70 4.25 -2.31
N VAL A 20 -1.74 4.71 -3.13
CA VAL A 20 -1.90 5.95 -3.89
C VAL A 20 -2.88 5.79 -5.06
N ILE A 21 -2.91 4.63 -5.72
CA ILE A 21 -3.82 4.36 -6.85
C ILE A 21 -5.28 4.26 -6.39
N SER A 22 -5.54 3.75 -5.19
CA SER A 22 -6.91 3.60 -4.66
C SER A 22 -7.55 4.94 -4.29
N ASP A 23 -6.73 5.98 -4.08
CA ASP A 23 -7.15 7.32 -3.69
C ASP A 23 -7.47 8.22 -4.90
N GLY A 24 -6.70 8.07 -6.00
CA GLY A 24 -6.81 8.95 -7.15
C GLY A 24 -7.89 8.57 -8.18
N GLY A 25 -8.58 9.57 -8.74
CA GLY A 25 -9.48 9.43 -9.88
C GLY A 25 -8.80 9.37 -11.26
N GLY A 26 -7.49 9.11 -11.30
CA GLY A 26 -6.65 9.06 -12.50
C GLY A 26 -6.25 7.64 -12.92
N SER A 27 -5.40 7.51 -13.95
CA SER A 27 -4.89 6.19 -14.34
C SER A 27 -3.80 5.71 -13.34
N PRO A 28 -3.69 4.39 -13.08
CA PRO A 28 -2.71 3.87 -12.13
C PRO A 28 -1.26 4.31 -12.40
N PRO A 29 -0.76 4.29 -13.65
CA PRO A 29 0.61 4.71 -13.93
C PRO A 29 0.86 6.21 -13.68
N GLU A 30 -0.11 7.07 -13.99
CA GLU A 30 0.01 8.52 -13.78
C GLU A 30 0.05 8.87 -12.29
N ILE A 31 -0.83 8.24 -11.50
CA ILE A 31 -0.86 8.44 -10.06
C ILE A 31 0.46 7.94 -9.45
N ALA A 32 0.89 6.72 -9.77
CA ALA A 32 2.13 6.17 -9.24
C ALA A 32 3.37 6.99 -9.64
N ALA A 33 3.40 7.55 -10.86
CA ALA A 33 4.49 8.41 -11.31
C ALA A 33 4.60 9.69 -10.47
N THR A 34 3.48 10.24 -10.00
CA THR A 34 3.45 11.42 -9.10
C THR A 34 4.16 11.13 -7.77
N TYR A 35 4.05 9.89 -7.29
CA TYR A 35 4.66 9.42 -6.03
C TYR A 35 5.99 8.68 -6.21
N ARG A 36 6.59 8.70 -7.43
CA ARG A 36 7.76 7.85 -7.77
C ARG A 36 8.88 7.91 -6.74
N LEU A 37 9.32 9.10 -6.36
CA LEU A 37 10.43 9.27 -5.42
C LEU A 37 10.12 8.70 -4.03
N SER A 38 8.91 8.95 -3.52
CA SER A 38 8.46 8.42 -2.23
C SER A 38 8.35 6.90 -2.26
N LEU A 39 7.81 6.33 -3.33
CA LEU A 39 7.65 4.88 -3.47
C LEU A 39 9.00 4.15 -3.58
N LEU A 40 9.95 4.71 -4.33
CA LEU A 40 11.33 4.18 -4.41
C LEU A 40 12.01 4.16 -3.04
N ASP A 41 11.90 5.27 -2.29
CA ASP A 41 12.54 5.38 -0.96
C ASP A 41 11.90 4.44 0.07
N TYR A 42 10.56 4.46 0.19
CA TYR A 42 9.85 3.63 1.18
C TYR A 42 10.01 2.13 0.92
N ALA A 43 9.93 1.70 -0.34
CA ALA A 43 10.07 0.28 -0.69
C ALA A 43 11.54 -0.18 -0.79
N ARG A 44 12.51 0.75 -0.75
CA ARG A 44 13.95 0.47 -0.90
C ARG A 44 14.26 -0.29 -2.20
N ILE A 45 13.66 0.14 -3.29
CA ILE A 45 13.83 -0.47 -4.63
C ILE A 45 14.53 0.49 -5.59
N ASP A 46 15.06 -0.06 -6.67
CA ASP A 46 15.53 0.69 -7.82
C ASP A 46 14.41 0.97 -8.84
N GLU A 47 14.75 1.75 -9.87
CA GLU A 47 13.84 2.14 -10.94
C GLU A 47 13.36 0.97 -11.81
N ASP A 48 14.20 -0.05 -12.02
CA ASP A 48 13.85 -1.21 -12.83
C ASP A 48 12.74 -2.03 -12.14
N VAL A 49 12.87 -2.23 -10.83
CA VAL A 49 11.85 -2.90 -10.01
C VAL A 49 10.57 -2.07 -9.94
N PHE A 50 10.67 -0.74 -9.87
CA PHE A 50 9.50 0.16 -9.89
C PHE A 50 8.69 -0.04 -11.18
N ASP A 51 9.35 0.08 -12.34
CA ASP A 51 8.68 0.04 -13.64
C ASP A 51 8.08 -1.34 -13.88
N GLN A 52 8.81 -2.41 -13.52
CA GLN A 52 8.31 -3.77 -13.59
C GLN A 52 7.04 -3.93 -12.74
N VAL A 53 7.12 -3.70 -11.42
CA VAL A 53 6.00 -4.00 -10.53
C VAL A 53 4.79 -3.10 -10.81
N LEU A 54 5.00 -1.85 -11.25
CA LEU A 54 3.91 -0.96 -11.65
C LEU A 54 3.19 -1.46 -12.91
N GLN A 55 3.93 -1.94 -13.91
CA GLN A 55 3.35 -2.55 -15.10
C GLN A 55 2.55 -3.80 -14.75
N GLU A 56 3.13 -4.66 -13.90
CA GLU A 56 2.49 -5.88 -13.45
C GLU A 56 1.22 -5.62 -12.64
N LEU A 57 1.25 -4.64 -11.74
CA LEU A 57 0.08 -4.19 -10.97
C LEU A 57 -1.02 -3.65 -11.88
N THR A 58 -0.67 -2.76 -12.82
CA THR A 58 -1.63 -2.17 -13.76
C THR A 58 -2.30 -3.24 -14.63
N ALA A 59 -1.56 -4.28 -15.03
CA ALA A 59 -2.10 -5.40 -15.80
C ALA A 59 -3.05 -6.29 -14.97
N ASP A 60 -2.86 -6.34 -13.65
CA ASP A 60 -3.65 -7.17 -12.73
C ASP A 60 -4.89 -6.43 -12.18
N LEU A 61 -4.92 -5.10 -12.27
CA LEU A 61 -6.03 -4.28 -11.80
C LEU A 61 -7.19 -4.27 -12.81
N PRO A 62 -8.40 -4.68 -12.41
CA PRO A 62 -9.56 -4.56 -13.28
C PRO A 62 -10.01 -3.10 -13.36
N THR A 63 -10.13 -2.60 -14.58
CA THR A 63 -10.65 -1.27 -14.85
C THR A 63 -12.14 -1.36 -15.18
N THR A 64 -12.94 -0.45 -14.61
CA THR A 64 -14.34 -0.30 -14.99
C THR A 64 -14.47 0.33 -16.38
N ALA A 65 -15.66 0.27 -16.99
CA ALA A 65 -15.94 0.91 -18.28
C ALA A 65 -15.66 2.42 -18.29
N ASN A 66 -15.61 3.06 -17.12
CA ASN A 66 -15.35 4.48 -16.95
C ASN A 66 -13.86 4.80 -16.68
N GLY A 67 -12.96 3.81 -16.77
CA GLY A 67 -11.54 4.01 -16.53
C GLY A 67 -11.13 3.98 -15.06
N LEU A 68 -12.07 3.83 -14.13
CA LEU A 68 -11.77 3.75 -12.69
C LEU A 68 -11.26 2.36 -12.30
N VAL A 69 -10.24 2.34 -11.45
CA VAL A 69 -9.67 1.11 -10.87
C VAL A 69 -10.63 0.55 -9.84
N LYS A 70 -10.96 -0.75 -9.94
CA LYS A 70 -11.69 -1.46 -8.90
C LYS A 70 -10.73 -2.40 -8.17
N VAL A 71 -10.31 -2.04 -6.96
CA VAL A 71 -9.51 -2.95 -6.13
C VAL A 71 -10.46 -3.80 -5.29
N GLU A 72 -10.46 -5.12 -5.51
CA GLU A 72 -11.32 -6.03 -4.76
C GLU A 72 -10.76 -6.36 -3.39
N ALA A 73 -11.66 -6.62 -2.44
CA ALA A 73 -11.33 -6.91 -1.06
C ALA A 73 -10.32 -8.06 -0.88
N GLU A 74 -10.45 -9.12 -1.68
CA GLU A 74 -9.58 -10.29 -1.65
C GLU A 74 -8.16 -9.98 -2.16
N MET A 75 -8.03 -9.10 -3.17
CA MET A 75 -6.73 -8.66 -3.68
C MET A 75 -5.97 -7.86 -2.61
N ILE A 76 -6.68 -7.03 -1.85
CA ILE A 76 -6.10 -6.26 -0.75
C ILE A 76 -5.59 -7.21 0.35
N ASP A 77 -6.40 -8.19 0.75
CA ASP A 77 -6.00 -9.19 1.77
C ASP A 77 -4.78 -10.00 1.33
N GLN A 78 -4.73 -10.38 0.06
CA GLN A 78 -3.58 -11.10 -0.49
C GLN A 78 -2.29 -10.28 -0.35
N CYS A 79 -2.31 -8.99 -0.74
CA CYS A 79 -1.16 -8.10 -0.57
C CYS A 79 -0.76 -7.93 0.90
N ILE A 80 -1.73 -7.67 1.79
CA ILE A 80 -1.47 -7.48 3.21
C ILE A 80 -0.86 -8.75 3.84
N GLY A 81 -1.30 -9.94 3.40
CA GLY A 81 -0.81 -11.23 3.86
C GLY A 81 0.61 -11.60 3.41
N GLU A 82 1.16 -10.90 2.42
CA GLU A 82 2.55 -11.07 1.98
C GLU A 82 3.54 -10.36 2.93
N ILE A 83 3.09 -9.39 3.73
CA ILE A 83 3.92 -8.72 4.73
C ILE A 83 3.75 -9.42 6.09
N ARG A 84 4.78 -10.14 6.53
CA ARG A 84 4.74 -11.03 7.70
C ARG A 84 5.60 -10.54 8.84
N HIS A 85 6.74 -9.90 8.56
CA HIS A 85 7.63 -9.39 9.59
C HIS A 85 6.98 -8.23 10.36
N PRO A 86 6.82 -8.30 11.70
CA PRO A 86 6.14 -7.26 12.46
C PRO A 86 6.74 -5.86 12.28
N GLU A 87 8.07 -5.74 12.29
CA GLU A 87 8.72 -4.44 12.05
C GLU A 87 8.42 -3.88 10.67
N LEU A 88 8.33 -4.75 9.65
CA LEU A 88 8.02 -4.33 8.28
C LEU A 88 6.56 -3.92 8.18
N ARG A 89 5.63 -4.64 8.81
CA ARG A 89 4.20 -4.28 8.86
C ARG A 89 4.00 -2.86 9.39
N LEU A 90 4.66 -2.51 10.49
CA LEU A 90 4.54 -1.17 11.06
C LEU A 90 5.11 -0.11 10.12
N ARG A 91 6.31 -0.31 9.58
CA ARG A 91 6.94 0.64 8.64
C ARG A 91 6.12 0.83 7.37
N VAL A 92 5.58 -0.25 6.82
CA VAL A 92 4.73 -0.20 5.63
C VAL A 92 3.42 0.53 5.95
N TRP A 93 2.82 0.24 7.10
CA TRP A 93 1.61 0.92 7.54
C TRP A 93 1.82 2.44 7.73
N GLU A 94 2.93 2.85 8.36
CA GLU A 94 3.30 4.26 8.50
C GLU A 94 3.52 4.92 7.13
N ALA A 95 4.21 4.25 6.20
CA ALA A 95 4.38 4.77 4.84
C ALA A 95 3.05 4.89 4.09
N MET A 96 2.14 3.92 4.23
CA MET A 96 0.79 3.99 3.68
C MET A 96 0.02 5.19 4.24
N TRP A 97 0.17 5.47 5.54
CA TRP A 97 -0.44 6.61 6.20
C TRP A 97 0.09 7.92 5.63
N GLU A 98 1.41 8.09 5.58
CA GLU A 98 2.04 9.29 5.01
C GLU A 98 1.64 9.53 3.54
N LEU A 99 1.53 8.46 2.74
CA LEU A 99 1.10 8.55 1.34
C LEU A 99 -0.38 8.96 1.21
N ALA A 100 -1.26 8.37 2.01
CA ALA A 100 -2.70 8.67 1.97
C ALA A 100 -3.04 10.07 2.52
N TYR A 101 -2.24 10.57 3.47
CA TYR A 101 -2.49 11.86 4.14
C TYR A 101 -1.57 12.99 3.65
N ALA A 102 -0.80 12.78 2.58
CA ALA A 102 0.17 13.75 2.06
C ALA A 102 -0.46 15.10 1.64
N ASP A 103 -1.70 15.10 1.14
CA ASP A 103 -2.35 16.27 0.56
C ASP A 103 -3.25 17.05 1.55
N ASN A 104 -3.25 16.66 2.83
CA ASN A 104 -3.93 17.39 3.93
C ASN A 104 -5.45 17.60 3.72
N ASN A 105 -6.08 16.85 2.81
CA ASN A 105 -7.48 16.99 2.42
C ASN A 105 -8.17 15.63 2.58
N VAL A 106 -8.72 15.38 3.76
CA VAL A 106 -9.27 14.07 4.14
C VAL A 106 -10.66 13.88 3.51
N ALA A 107 -10.79 12.99 2.54
CA ALA A 107 -12.10 12.42 2.24
C ALA A 107 -12.37 11.27 3.22
N TYR A 108 -13.58 11.27 3.83
CA TYR A 108 -14.04 10.25 4.79
C TYR A 108 -13.99 8.80 4.25
N SER A 109 -13.78 8.61 2.95
CA SER A 109 -13.67 7.33 2.25
C SER A 109 -12.25 6.73 2.16
N GLU A 110 -11.21 7.44 2.59
CA GLU A 110 -9.79 7.12 2.30
C GLU A 110 -9.16 6.04 3.20
N GLY A 111 -9.84 5.58 4.25
CA GLY A 111 -9.24 4.69 5.23
C GLY A 111 -9.27 3.20 4.93
N ILE A 112 -9.88 2.71 3.83
CA ILE A 112 -10.23 1.27 3.73
C ILE A 112 -8.98 0.37 3.73
N LEU A 113 -7.96 0.73 2.95
CA LEU A 113 -6.73 -0.08 2.85
C LEU A 113 -5.90 0.02 4.15
N LEU A 114 -5.82 1.22 4.74
CA LEU A 114 -5.14 1.48 6.02
C LEU A 114 -5.81 0.78 7.20
N GLN A 115 -7.14 0.88 7.30
CA GLN A 115 -7.94 0.25 8.34
C GLN A 115 -7.82 -1.28 8.25
N ARG A 116 -7.92 -1.83 7.05
CA ARG A 116 -7.82 -3.27 6.86
C ARG A 116 -6.42 -3.81 7.18
N ALA A 117 -5.37 -3.08 6.79
CA ALA A 117 -4.01 -3.41 7.19
C ALA A 117 -3.84 -3.36 8.70
N ALA A 118 -4.41 -2.35 9.37
CA ALA A 118 -4.39 -2.26 10.83
C ALA A 118 -5.11 -3.45 11.49
N ASP A 119 -6.28 -3.82 10.99
CA ASP A 119 -7.07 -4.96 11.51
C ASP A 119 -6.31 -6.29 11.35
N VAL A 120 -5.73 -6.54 10.18
CA VAL A 120 -5.00 -7.79 9.88
C VAL A 120 -3.67 -7.86 10.63
N TRP A 121 -2.96 -6.75 10.77
CA TRP A 121 -1.66 -6.70 11.44
C TRP A 121 -1.75 -6.45 12.95
N GLY A 122 -2.94 -6.15 13.48
CA GLY A 122 -3.15 -5.84 14.89
C GLY A 122 -2.51 -4.52 15.32
N ILE A 123 -2.60 -3.48 14.48
CA ILE A 123 -2.05 -2.15 14.77
C ILE A 123 -3.09 -1.33 15.52
N GLU A 124 -2.76 -0.92 16.74
CA GLU A 124 -3.50 0.10 17.48
C GLU A 124 -3.05 1.49 17.05
N LEU A 125 -4.04 2.32 16.67
CA LEU A 125 -3.85 3.74 16.39
C LEU A 125 -3.67 4.50 17.70
N ASN A 126 -2.54 5.19 17.86
CA ASN A 126 -2.41 6.21 18.90
C ASN A 126 -3.07 7.51 18.43
N ALA A 127 -3.53 8.32 19.37
CA ALA A 127 -4.24 9.58 19.11
C ALA A 127 -3.46 10.64 18.28
N ASN A 128 -2.18 10.41 18.00
CA ASN A 128 -1.29 11.26 17.21
C ASN A 128 -0.96 10.71 15.81
N GLY A 129 -1.63 9.64 15.36
CA GLY A 129 -1.37 9.02 14.05
C GLY A 129 -0.20 8.01 14.04
N SER A 130 0.44 7.74 15.19
CA SER A 130 1.43 6.66 15.30
C SER A 130 0.75 5.31 15.55
N GLY A 131 1.11 4.28 14.80
CA GLY A 131 0.62 2.91 15.00
C GLY A 131 1.50 2.13 15.99
N ARG A 132 0.93 1.17 16.72
CA ARG A 132 1.70 0.17 17.47
C ARG A 132 1.13 -1.22 17.26
N ILE A 133 1.96 -2.21 16.94
CA ILE A 133 1.51 -3.60 16.83
C ILE A 133 1.28 -4.17 18.23
N VAL A 134 0.08 -4.68 18.47
CA VAL A 134 -0.28 -5.39 19.71
C VAL A 134 0.22 -6.83 19.64
N GLY A 135 1.06 -7.23 20.58
CA GLY A 135 1.47 -8.63 20.74
C GLY A 135 2.86 -9.01 20.18
N ALA A 136 3.66 -8.04 19.72
CA ALA A 136 5.09 -8.27 19.50
C ALA A 136 5.80 -8.40 20.87
N ASN A 137 5.88 -9.63 21.39
CA ASN A 137 6.77 -9.92 22.50
C ASN A 137 8.21 -9.66 22.03
N PRO A 138 9.03 -8.86 22.75
CA PRO A 138 10.45 -8.80 22.47
C PRO A 138 11.03 -10.17 22.84
N THR A 139 11.40 -10.96 21.84
CA THR A 139 12.34 -12.07 22.03
C THR A 139 13.76 -11.54 21.96
#